data_AF-A0A7N2QZR9-F1
#
_entry.id   AF-A0A7N2QZR9-F1
#
_cell.length_a   1.000
_cell.length_b   1.000
_cell.length_c   1.000
_cell.angle_alpha   90.00
_cell.angle_beta   90.00
_cell.angle_gamma   90.00
#
_symmetry.space_group_name_H-M   'P 1'
#
loop_
_entity.id
_entity.type
_entity.pdbx_description
1 polymer ?
#
loop_
_entity_poly.entity_id
_entity_poly.type
_entity_poly.pdbx_seq_one_letter_code
_entity_poly.pdbx_strand_id
1 'polypeptide(L)'
;MQLDGKIIAPTSSQPWGSGLLQWLQFKNLKGITILGKGVIDGQGSDWWNDYGRMPSTKPTALRFYGSKAVTVSGITIQNSARTHLKFDNCIGVQVFDIRISAPADSPNTDGIHLQNSQDVTIYRANLACGDDCISIQTGCSNVDLDMESALEHWERGGYGSVQGITFSNIRVYEVEIPIMIDQFYCASDKSKCRNDTSAVAVSGINYVNIWGTYTVKPLHFACSNSLPCTGLSLANIELTPLPSYNFELCGSFCWKAYGTLRTRTVPPIDCLMPSKLSSTRVQSYGNSCWV
;
A
#
# COMPACT_ATOMS: atom_id res chain seq x y z
N MET A 1 19.46 -4.82 17.63
CA MET A 1 19.20 -6.27 17.72
C MET A 1 19.69 -6.90 16.43
N GLN A 2 20.55 -7.91 16.56
CA GLN A 2 20.99 -8.73 15.44
C GLN A 2 20.03 -9.91 15.28
N LEU A 3 19.57 -10.19 14.06
CA LEU A 3 18.74 -11.33 13.72
C LEU A 3 19.39 -12.06 12.53
N ASP A 4 20.15 -13.11 12.83
CA ASP A 4 20.82 -13.97 11.83
C ASP A 4 20.26 -15.38 11.78
N GLY A 5 19.53 -15.80 12.82
CA GLY A 5 18.87 -17.09 12.89
C GLY A 5 17.48 -17.09 12.23
N LYS A 6 16.76 -18.20 12.39
CA LYS A 6 15.37 -18.34 11.97
C LYS A 6 14.45 -18.32 13.18
N ILE A 7 13.47 -17.42 13.19
CA ILE A 7 12.37 -17.39 14.16
C ILE A 7 11.14 -17.98 13.48
N ILE A 8 10.48 -18.96 14.11
CA ILE A 8 9.37 -19.72 13.51
C ILE A 8 8.13 -19.58 14.40
N ALA A 9 7.01 -19.17 13.81
CA ALA A 9 5.73 -19.03 14.49
C ALA A 9 5.05 -20.39 14.70
N PRO A 10 4.26 -20.59 15.76
CA PRO A 10 3.41 -21.76 15.88
C PRO A 10 2.35 -21.87 14.77
N THR A 11 2.06 -23.10 14.35
CA THR A 11 1.00 -23.44 13.37
C THR A 11 -0.40 -23.55 13.98
N SER A 12 -0.56 -23.23 15.26
CA SER A 12 -1.86 -23.23 15.96
C SER A 12 -2.03 -21.98 16.80
N SER A 13 -3.28 -21.59 17.05
CA SER A 13 -3.63 -20.46 17.92
C SER A 13 -3.55 -20.79 19.40
N GLN A 14 -3.53 -22.06 19.78
CA GLN A 14 -3.53 -22.52 21.18
C GLN A 14 -2.39 -21.93 22.04
N PRO A 15 -1.12 -21.86 21.57
CA PRO A 15 -0.02 -21.28 22.34
C PRO A 15 -0.14 -19.78 22.61
N TRP A 16 -1.02 -19.06 21.91
CA TRP A 16 -1.09 -17.60 21.91
C TRP A 16 -2.04 -17.04 22.97
N GLY A 17 -2.90 -17.88 23.56
CA GLY A 17 -3.89 -17.46 24.55
C GLY A 17 -4.88 -16.40 24.02
N SER A 18 -5.46 -15.61 24.93
CA SER A 18 -6.41 -14.55 24.61
C SER A 18 -5.69 -13.22 24.34
N GLY A 19 -5.31 -12.94 23.09
CA GLY A 19 -4.66 -11.67 22.74
C GLY A 19 -4.26 -11.45 21.28
N LEU A 20 -4.91 -12.16 20.35
CA LEU A 20 -4.50 -12.49 18.98
C LEU A 20 -4.37 -11.32 17.98
N LEU A 21 -3.53 -10.32 18.25
CA LEU A 21 -3.24 -9.28 17.26
C LEU A 21 -1.82 -9.34 16.71
N GLN A 22 -0.85 -9.91 17.43
CA GLN A 22 0.58 -9.73 17.12
C GLN A 22 1.44 -10.90 17.61
N TRP A 23 2.49 -11.21 16.85
CA TRP A 23 3.52 -12.18 17.22
C TRP A 23 4.73 -11.54 17.89
N LEU A 24 5.51 -10.77 17.12
CA LEU A 24 6.65 -10.05 17.64
C LEU A 24 6.29 -8.57 17.74
N GLN A 25 6.11 -8.06 18.96
CA GLN A 25 5.75 -6.67 19.20
C GLN A 25 6.86 -5.92 19.92
N PHE A 26 7.28 -4.79 19.34
CA PHE A 26 8.16 -3.81 19.94
C PHE A 26 7.36 -2.54 20.25
N LYS A 27 7.26 -2.16 21.52
CA LYS A 27 6.39 -1.07 21.97
C LYS A 27 7.16 0.02 22.69
N ASN A 28 6.85 1.28 22.35
CA ASN A 28 7.34 2.49 23.02
C ASN A 28 8.88 2.56 23.09
N LEU A 29 9.57 2.11 22.03
CA LEU A 29 11.03 2.12 21.96
C LEU A 29 11.55 3.40 21.29
N LYS A 30 12.80 3.75 21.56
CA LYS A 30 13.52 4.83 20.90
C LYS A 30 14.87 4.33 20.39
N GLY A 31 15.15 4.51 19.10
CA GLY A 31 16.45 4.15 18.49
C GLY A 31 16.65 2.64 18.28
N ILE A 32 15.57 1.87 18.19
CA ILE A 32 15.69 0.42 17.99
C ILE A 32 16.07 0.13 16.53
N THR A 33 17.11 -0.68 16.36
CA THR A 33 17.53 -1.21 15.05
C THR A 33 17.39 -2.72 15.05
N ILE A 34 16.70 -3.29 14.08
CA ILE A 34 16.74 -4.72 13.73
C ILE A 34 17.55 -4.85 12.45
N LEU A 35 18.63 -5.61 12.51
CA LEU A 35 19.50 -5.87 11.37
C LEU A 35 19.94 -7.33 11.32
N GLY A 36 20.40 -7.80 10.16
CA GLY A 36 20.98 -9.13 9.97
C GLY A 36 20.53 -9.76 8.67
N LYS A 37 20.73 -11.08 8.53
CA LYS A 37 20.31 -11.85 7.35
C LYS A 37 19.35 -12.99 7.69
N GLY A 38 18.84 -13.01 8.92
CA GLY A 38 17.97 -14.05 9.40
C GLY A 38 16.53 -13.93 8.91
N VAL A 39 15.72 -14.90 9.31
CA VAL A 39 14.37 -15.14 8.76
C VAL A 39 13.33 -15.14 9.88
N ILE A 40 12.23 -14.42 9.68
CA ILE A 40 11.00 -14.52 10.46
C ILE A 40 9.98 -15.29 9.62
N ASP A 41 9.64 -16.52 10.02
CA ASP A 41 8.74 -17.41 9.30
C ASP A 41 7.42 -17.58 10.07
N GLY A 42 6.34 -16.99 9.52
CA GLY A 42 5.02 -16.97 10.15
C GLY A 42 4.22 -18.27 10.00
N GLN A 43 4.69 -19.22 9.18
CA GLN A 43 3.99 -20.49 8.89
C GLN A 43 2.50 -20.32 8.53
N GLY A 44 2.17 -19.29 7.75
CA GLY A 44 0.81 -18.83 7.47
C GLY A 44 -0.10 -19.84 6.75
N SER A 45 0.44 -20.86 6.09
CA SER A 45 -0.35 -21.85 5.33
C SER A 45 -1.42 -22.55 6.16
N ASP A 46 -1.12 -22.87 7.42
CA ASP A 46 -2.08 -23.48 8.35
C ASP A 46 -3.12 -22.47 8.86
N TRP A 47 -2.77 -21.18 8.83
CA TRP A 47 -3.66 -20.08 9.23
C TRP A 47 -4.62 -19.68 8.10
N TRP A 48 -4.20 -19.78 6.84
CA TRP A 48 -5.02 -19.43 5.68
C TRP A 48 -6.00 -20.54 5.29
N ASN A 49 -5.56 -21.81 5.34
CA ASN A 49 -6.38 -22.98 5.00
C ASN A 49 -7.23 -23.46 6.18
N ASP A 50 -7.92 -22.51 6.81
CA ASP A 50 -8.63 -22.77 8.03
C ASP A 50 -10.11 -23.09 7.82
N TYR A 51 -10.48 -24.35 8.07
CA TYR A 51 -11.86 -24.83 8.13
C TYR A 51 -12.57 -24.48 9.45
N GLY A 52 -12.38 -23.25 9.96
CA GLY A 52 -13.02 -22.73 11.17
C GLY A 52 -12.33 -23.10 12.51
N ARG A 53 -11.06 -23.51 12.49
CA ARG A 53 -10.22 -23.81 13.66
C ARG A 53 -9.40 -22.62 14.14
N MET A 54 -9.20 -21.61 13.31
CA MET A 54 -8.43 -20.40 13.57
C MET A 54 -9.34 -19.22 13.88
N PRO A 55 -8.86 -18.27 14.70
CA PRO A 55 -9.58 -17.03 14.96
C PRO A 55 -9.78 -16.22 13.67
N SER A 56 -10.90 -15.48 13.62
CA SER A 56 -11.18 -14.54 12.51
C SER A 56 -10.09 -13.47 12.38
N THR A 57 -9.48 -13.08 13.49
CA THR A 57 -8.33 -12.16 13.51
C THR A 57 -7.02 -12.93 13.63
N LYS A 58 -6.18 -12.80 12.61
CA LYS A 58 -4.87 -13.45 12.50
C LYS A 58 -3.74 -12.50 12.94
N PRO A 59 -2.64 -13.02 13.53
CA PRO A 59 -1.58 -12.17 14.05
C PRO A 59 -0.70 -11.57 12.95
N THR A 60 -0.25 -10.33 13.17
CA THR A 60 0.86 -9.72 12.42
C THR A 60 2.20 -10.33 12.86
N ALA A 61 3.11 -10.63 11.92
CA ALA A 61 4.39 -11.24 12.24
C ALA A 61 5.32 -10.31 13.04
N LEU A 62 5.56 -9.08 12.57
CA LEU A 62 6.39 -8.10 13.25
C LEU A 62 5.67 -6.75 13.34
N ARG A 63 5.50 -6.21 14.56
CA ARG A 63 4.87 -4.91 14.80
C ARG A 63 5.71 -3.99 15.68
N PHE A 64 5.82 -2.74 15.25
CA PHE A 64 6.28 -1.62 16.06
C PHE A 64 5.08 -0.73 16.44
N TYR A 65 4.97 -0.39 17.72
CA TYR A 65 3.90 0.46 18.23
C TYR A 65 4.48 1.61 19.07
N GLY A 66 4.06 2.86 18.80
CA GLY A 66 4.44 4.01 19.63
C GLY A 66 5.95 4.32 19.65
N SER A 67 6.69 3.86 18.65
CA SER A 67 8.17 3.85 18.68
C SER A 67 8.78 4.97 17.83
N LYS A 68 9.99 5.41 18.19
CA LYS A 68 10.71 6.51 17.52
C LYS A 68 12.08 6.07 17.03
N ALA A 69 12.52 6.57 15.87
CA ALA A 69 13.82 6.21 15.28
C ALA A 69 13.96 4.69 15.16
N VAL A 70 13.06 4.07 14.40
CA VAL A 70 13.04 2.62 14.17
C VAL A 70 13.74 2.31 12.86
N THR A 71 14.67 1.35 12.89
CA THR A 71 15.34 0.87 11.67
C THR A 71 15.16 -0.64 11.55
N VAL A 72 14.76 -1.11 10.37
CA VAL A 72 14.68 -2.55 10.03
C VAL A 72 15.41 -2.78 8.72
N SER A 73 16.41 -3.67 8.71
CA SER A 73 17.18 -3.93 7.49
C SER A 73 17.73 -5.35 7.38
N GLY A 74 17.91 -5.82 6.13
CA GLY A 74 18.62 -7.05 5.78
C GLY A 74 17.85 -8.36 6.02
N ILE A 75 16.80 -8.33 6.84
CA ILE A 75 16.05 -9.52 7.24
C ILE A 75 15.04 -9.97 6.18
N THR A 76 14.65 -11.24 6.27
CA THR A 76 13.53 -11.81 5.50
C THR A 76 12.33 -12.06 6.40
N ILE A 77 11.13 -11.67 5.98
CA ILE A 77 9.86 -12.00 6.65
C ILE A 77 8.98 -12.78 5.68
N GLN A 78 8.61 -14.00 6.01
CA GLN A 78 7.85 -14.85 5.09
C GLN A 78 6.62 -15.48 5.73
N ASN A 79 5.62 -15.76 4.91
CA ASN A 79 4.43 -16.53 5.26
C ASN A 79 3.74 -16.03 6.54
N SER A 80 3.57 -14.71 6.68
CA SER A 80 2.81 -14.18 7.82
C SER A 80 1.35 -14.63 7.75
N ALA A 81 0.73 -14.92 8.90
CA ALA A 81 -0.69 -15.27 8.95
C ALA A 81 -1.62 -14.12 8.51
N ARG A 82 -1.10 -12.88 8.53
CA ARG A 82 -1.74 -11.65 8.04
C ARG A 82 -0.64 -10.71 7.53
N THR A 83 -0.56 -9.48 8.04
CA THR A 83 0.51 -8.51 7.76
C THR A 83 1.89 -9.02 8.18
N HIS A 84 2.92 -8.80 7.37
CA HIS A 84 4.31 -9.17 7.67
C HIS A 84 4.97 -8.15 8.61
N LEU A 85 4.97 -6.87 8.24
CA LEU A 85 5.60 -5.79 9.01
C LEU A 85 4.62 -4.63 9.22
N LYS A 86 4.34 -4.27 10.47
CA LYS A 86 3.42 -3.17 10.81
C LYS A 86 4.11 -2.08 11.63
N PHE A 87 3.91 -0.82 11.24
CA PHE A 87 4.24 0.35 12.03
C PHE A 87 2.95 1.09 12.40
N ASP A 88 2.72 1.27 13.69
CA ASP A 88 1.56 1.99 14.20
C ASP A 88 2.00 3.04 15.22
N ASN A 89 1.63 4.30 14.99
CA ASN A 89 2.00 5.44 15.84
C ASN A 89 3.54 5.58 15.98
N CYS A 90 4.28 5.43 14.89
CA CYS A 90 5.74 5.50 14.88
C CYS A 90 6.25 6.78 14.21
N ILE A 91 7.44 7.27 14.62
CA ILE A 91 8.06 8.47 14.03
C ILE A 91 9.52 8.19 13.69
N GLY A 92 9.96 8.54 12.48
CA GLY A 92 11.33 8.31 12.03
C GLY A 92 11.56 6.82 11.81
N VAL A 93 10.89 6.25 10.81
CA VAL A 93 10.98 4.83 10.45
C VAL A 93 11.85 4.69 9.20
N GLN A 94 12.80 3.77 9.23
CA GLN A 94 13.61 3.39 8.06
C GLN A 94 13.54 1.89 7.85
N VAL A 95 13.15 1.48 6.64
CA VAL A 95 13.09 0.07 6.24
C VAL A 95 13.84 -0.10 4.93
N PHE A 96 14.88 -0.95 4.91
CA PHE A 96 15.66 -1.12 3.70
C PHE A 96 16.41 -2.44 3.58
N ASP A 97 16.68 -2.87 2.34
CA ASP A 97 17.34 -4.14 2.04
C ASP A 97 16.60 -5.34 2.67
N ILE A 98 15.27 -5.29 2.72
CA ILE A 98 14.44 -6.37 3.27
C ILE A 98 13.80 -7.22 2.18
N ARG A 99 13.47 -8.46 2.53
CA ARG A 99 12.67 -9.34 1.67
C ARG A 99 11.39 -9.77 2.39
N ILE A 100 10.24 -9.60 1.73
CA ILE A 100 8.95 -10.09 2.20
C ILE A 100 8.36 -11.03 1.15
N SER A 101 7.85 -12.18 1.58
CA SER A 101 7.25 -13.16 0.66
C SER A 101 6.10 -13.96 1.26
N ALA A 102 4.98 -14.02 0.55
CA ALA A 102 3.89 -14.98 0.75
C ALA A 102 3.32 -15.43 -0.61
N PRO A 103 2.58 -16.57 -0.68
CA PRO A 103 1.87 -16.98 -1.89
C PRO A 103 0.87 -15.93 -2.38
N ALA A 104 0.68 -15.81 -3.70
CA ALA A 104 -0.19 -14.80 -4.29
C ALA A 104 -1.68 -14.95 -3.91
N ASP A 105 -2.11 -16.15 -3.53
CA ASP A 105 -3.46 -16.48 -3.08
C ASP A 105 -3.63 -16.41 -1.55
N SER A 106 -2.59 -15.98 -0.82
CA SER A 106 -2.65 -15.91 0.65
C SER A 106 -3.44 -14.67 1.12
N PRO A 107 -4.57 -14.85 1.84
CA PRO A 107 -5.50 -13.77 2.13
C PRO A 107 -4.96 -12.79 3.18
N ASN A 108 -5.11 -11.48 2.92
CA ASN A 108 -4.79 -10.39 3.85
C ASN A 108 -3.34 -10.38 4.33
N THR A 109 -2.41 -10.72 3.43
CA THR A 109 -0.99 -10.79 3.72
C THR A 109 -0.23 -9.54 3.32
N ASP A 110 -0.60 -8.39 3.88
CA ASP A 110 0.10 -7.13 3.61
C ASP A 110 1.61 -7.28 3.87
N GLY A 111 2.45 -6.67 3.03
CA GLY A 111 3.89 -6.62 3.23
C GLY A 111 4.27 -5.65 4.35
N ILE A 112 4.22 -4.36 4.06
CA ILE A 112 4.50 -3.29 5.02
C ILE A 112 3.24 -2.44 5.23
N HIS A 113 2.71 -2.46 6.46
CA HIS A 113 1.51 -1.72 6.83
C HIS A 113 1.88 -0.53 7.71
N LEU A 114 1.58 0.68 7.24
CA LEU A 114 1.79 1.94 7.95
C LEU A 114 0.46 2.49 8.45
N GLN A 115 0.41 2.88 9.73
CA GLN A 115 -0.75 3.54 10.32
C GLN A 115 -0.27 4.60 11.32
N ASN A 116 -0.89 5.79 11.31
CA ASN A 116 -0.57 6.89 12.24
C ASN A 116 0.95 7.21 12.33
N SER A 117 1.73 7.00 11.27
CA SER A 117 3.19 7.02 11.33
C SER A 117 3.79 8.14 10.48
N GLN A 118 4.84 8.78 10.98
CA GLN A 118 5.42 9.98 10.37
C GLN A 118 6.91 9.79 10.09
N ASP A 119 7.41 10.47 9.06
CA ASP A 119 8.82 10.42 8.66
C ASP A 119 9.27 8.98 8.39
N VAL A 120 8.67 8.37 7.38
CA VAL A 120 8.89 6.97 7.01
C VAL A 120 9.64 6.91 5.69
N THR A 121 10.76 6.19 5.64
CA THR A 121 11.49 5.92 4.40
C THR A 121 11.61 4.41 4.20
N ILE A 122 11.13 3.91 3.07
CA ILE A 122 11.23 2.49 2.70
C ILE A 122 11.94 2.43 1.34
N TYR A 123 13.05 1.72 1.26
CA TYR A 123 13.84 1.67 0.03
C TYR A 123 14.56 0.34 -0.18
N ARG A 124 14.78 -0.07 -1.44
CA ARG A 124 15.41 -1.37 -1.77
C ARG A 124 14.76 -2.56 -1.06
N ALA A 125 13.43 -2.60 -1.03
CA ALA A 125 12.67 -3.73 -0.51
C ALA A 125 12.19 -4.64 -1.65
N ASN A 126 12.27 -5.96 -1.46
CA ASN A 126 11.71 -6.95 -2.37
C ASN A 126 10.45 -7.55 -1.74
N LEU A 127 9.28 -7.23 -2.29
CA LEU A 127 7.98 -7.55 -1.70
C LEU A 127 7.18 -8.45 -2.66
N ALA A 128 6.77 -9.62 -2.15
CA ALA A 128 5.82 -10.51 -2.80
C ALA A 128 4.73 -10.86 -1.78
N CYS A 129 3.50 -10.41 -2.02
CA CYS A 129 2.40 -10.49 -1.05
C CYS A 129 1.15 -11.06 -1.73
N GLY A 130 0.24 -11.65 -0.96
CA GLY A 130 -1.09 -12.05 -1.44
C GLY A 130 -2.16 -10.96 -1.29
N ASP A 131 -1.77 -9.80 -0.73
CA ASP A 131 -2.58 -8.58 -0.61
C ASP A 131 -1.65 -7.36 -0.83
N ASP A 132 -1.89 -6.22 -0.18
CA ASP A 132 -1.08 -4.99 -0.30
C ASP A 132 0.44 -5.21 -0.04
N CYS A 133 1.33 -4.97 -1.02
CA CYS A 133 2.78 -4.96 -0.71
C CYS A 133 3.15 -3.86 0.28
N ILE A 134 2.59 -2.65 0.11
CA ILE A 134 2.69 -1.54 1.06
C ILE A 134 1.30 -0.94 1.24
N SER A 135 0.79 -0.94 2.46
CA SER A 135 -0.49 -0.32 2.80
C SER A 135 -0.28 0.89 3.69
N ILE A 136 -0.76 2.06 3.25
CA ILE A 136 -0.61 3.34 3.97
C ILE A 136 -1.97 3.80 4.46
N GLN A 137 -2.21 3.64 5.75
CA GLN A 137 -3.46 4.02 6.40
C GLN A 137 -3.43 5.48 6.87
N THR A 138 -4.59 5.93 7.36
CA THR A 138 -4.79 7.28 7.89
C THR A 138 -3.76 7.68 8.96
N GLY A 139 -3.51 8.99 9.05
CA GLY A 139 -2.61 9.57 10.04
C GLY A 139 -1.13 9.44 9.69
N CYS A 140 -0.80 8.96 8.48
CA CYS A 140 0.57 8.93 7.98
C CYS A 140 0.94 10.24 7.25
N SER A 141 2.18 10.69 7.43
CA SER A 141 2.72 11.86 6.73
C SER A 141 4.22 11.76 6.51
N ASN A 142 4.71 12.39 5.43
CA ASN A 142 6.13 12.34 5.06
C ASN A 142 6.61 10.89 4.90
N VAL A 143 6.00 10.18 3.95
CA VAL A 143 6.35 8.80 3.59
C VAL A 143 7.06 8.82 2.24
N ASP A 144 8.27 8.28 2.20
CA ASP A 144 9.11 8.18 1.01
C ASP A 144 9.37 6.72 0.67
N LEU A 145 9.01 6.33 -0.55
CA LEU A 145 9.13 4.97 -1.06
C LEU A 145 10.04 4.95 -2.30
N ASP A 146 11.07 4.10 -2.28
CA ASP A 146 12.07 3.92 -3.37
C ASP A 146 12.26 2.42 -3.68
N MET A 147 11.42 1.87 -4.58
CA MET A 147 11.19 0.42 -4.72
C MET A 147 11.64 -0.19 -6.05
N GLU A 148 12.46 -1.23 -6.04
CA GLU A 148 12.85 -1.95 -7.27
C GLU A 148 11.75 -2.87 -7.84
N SER A 149 10.76 -3.27 -7.03
CA SER A 149 9.56 -4.01 -7.49
C SER A 149 8.46 -4.02 -6.42
N ALA A 150 7.28 -3.49 -6.73
CA ALA A 150 6.10 -3.57 -5.86
C ALA A 150 4.83 -3.87 -6.68
N LEU A 151 3.97 -4.74 -6.15
CA LEU A 151 2.61 -4.98 -6.65
C LEU A 151 1.64 -4.47 -5.58
N GLU A 152 0.84 -3.44 -5.91
CA GLU A 152 -0.04 -2.80 -4.92
C GLU A 152 -1.48 -3.36 -5.01
N HIS A 153 -2.06 -3.60 -3.84
CA HIS A 153 -3.51 -3.72 -3.60
C HIS A 153 -3.84 -2.69 -2.49
N TRP A 154 -5.12 -2.40 -2.19
CA TRP A 154 -5.50 -1.38 -1.20
C TRP A 154 -6.71 -1.79 -0.34
N GLU A 155 -6.64 -1.64 1.00
CA GLU A 155 -7.79 -1.83 1.91
C GLU A 155 -8.24 -0.62 2.78
N ARG A 156 -9.58 -0.41 2.77
CA ARG A 156 -10.55 0.26 3.69
C ARG A 156 -10.39 1.74 4.12
N GLY A 157 -11.45 2.50 3.82
CA GLY A 157 -11.67 3.89 4.23
C GLY A 157 -12.18 4.11 5.66
N GLY A 158 -11.68 5.21 6.25
CA GLY A 158 -12.10 5.82 7.52
C GLY A 158 -11.99 7.35 7.44
N TYR A 159 -12.05 8.05 8.58
CA TYR A 159 -11.87 9.51 8.64
C TYR A 159 -10.39 9.84 8.93
N GLY A 160 -9.81 10.81 8.22
CA GLY A 160 -8.49 11.37 8.54
C GLY A 160 -7.77 11.95 7.32
N SER A 161 -6.43 12.01 7.35
CA SER A 161 -5.64 12.63 6.28
C SER A 161 -4.38 11.83 5.95
N VAL A 162 -4.01 11.87 4.67
CA VAL A 162 -2.75 11.37 4.10
C VAL A 162 -2.10 12.52 3.33
N GLN A 163 -0.88 12.90 3.72
CA GLN A 163 -0.21 14.06 3.15
C GLN A 163 1.30 13.87 2.94
N GLY A 164 1.81 14.39 1.82
CA GLY A 164 3.24 14.49 1.59
C GLY A 164 3.87 13.13 1.39
N ILE A 165 3.31 12.33 0.47
CA ILE A 165 3.88 11.03 0.11
C ILE A 165 4.63 11.18 -1.21
N THR A 166 5.81 10.59 -1.29
CA THR A 166 6.55 10.46 -2.55
C THR A 166 6.75 8.98 -2.86
N PHE A 167 6.20 8.56 -3.99
CA PHE A 167 6.45 7.29 -4.64
C PHE A 167 7.51 7.53 -5.71
N SER A 168 8.69 6.93 -5.57
CA SER A 168 9.80 7.16 -6.49
C SER A 168 10.52 5.89 -6.94
N ASN A 169 11.04 5.92 -8.18
CA ASN A 169 11.85 4.87 -8.80
C ASN A 169 11.20 3.47 -8.77
N ILE A 170 9.89 3.41 -9.02
CA ILE A 170 9.10 2.18 -8.90
C ILE A 170 9.08 1.44 -10.24
N ARG A 171 9.49 0.17 -10.23
CA ARG A 171 9.27 -0.75 -11.35
C ARG A 171 8.07 -1.67 -11.09
N VAL A 172 7.12 -1.70 -12.00
CA VAL A 172 5.94 -2.59 -11.93
C VAL A 172 5.98 -3.68 -13.01
N TYR A 173 5.40 -4.84 -12.73
CA TYR A 173 5.32 -5.95 -13.68
C TYR A 173 3.96 -6.63 -13.60
N GLU A 174 3.27 -6.81 -14.72
CA GLU A 174 1.94 -7.45 -14.80
C GLU A 174 0.88 -6.93 -13.79
N VAL A 175 0.85 -5.62 -13.50
CA VAL A 175 -0.09 -5.02 -12.53
C VAL A 175 -1.41 -4.59 -13.21
N GLU A 176 -2.57 -4.84 -12.61
CA GLU A 176 -3.85 -4.34 -13.17
C GLU A 176 -3.90 -2.82 -13.30
N ILE A 177 -3.67 -2.10 -12.20
CA ILE A 177 -3.65 -0.64 -12.14
C ILE A 177 -2.44 -0.17 -11.33
N PRO A 178 -1.31 0.23 -11.96
CA PRO A 178 -0.06 0.57 -11.26
C PRO A 178 -0.11 1.82 -10.39
N ILE A 179 -0.94 2.80 -10.74
CA ILE A 179 -1.04 4.08 -10.03
C ILE A 179 -2.51 4.28 -9.66
N MET A 180 -2.84 4.13 -8.38
CA MET A 180 -4.22 4.19 -7.92
C MET A 180 -4.39 5.06 -6.67
N ILE A 181 -5.42 5.89 -6.68
CA ILE A 181 -6.01 6.51 -5.49
C ILE A 181 -7.51 6.27 -5.61
N ASP A 182 -8.09 5.51 -4.71
CA ASP A 182 -9.54 5.27 -4.68
C ASP A 182 -10.10 5.62 -3.29
N GLN A 183 -10.77 6.77 -3.21
CA GLN A 183 -11.45 7.24 -2.00
C GLN A 183 -12.85 6.62 -1.82
N PHE A 184 -13.31 5.76 -2.73
CA PHE A 184 -14.62 5.11 -2.70
C PHE A 184 -14.56 3.61 -2.35
N TYR A 185 -13.40 3.14 -1.85
CA TYR A 185 -13.21 1.72 -1.51
C TYR A 185 -14.09 1.26 -0.33
N CYS A 186 -15.00 0.31 -0.59
CA CYS A 186 -15.95 -0.23 0.37
C CYS A 186 -15.92 -1.76 0.43
N ALA A 187 -15.44 -2.31 1.54
CA ALA A 187 -15.01 -3.70 1.63
C ALA A 187 -16.07 -4.71 2.11
N SER A 188 -17.34 -4.56 1.72
CA SER A 188 -18.29 -5.70 1.82
C SER A 188 -19.68 -5.45 1.23
N ASP A 189 -20.15 -4.20 1.13
CA ASP A 189 -21.53 -3.92 0.72
C ASP A 189 -21.60 -2.65 -0.12
N LYS A 190 -21.50 -2.82 -1.45
CA LYS A 190 -21.59 -1.73 -2.43
C LYS A 190 -22.89 -0.92 -2.32
N SER A 191 -23.92 -1.44 -1.65
CA SER A 191 -25.22 -0.77 -1.49
C SER A 191 -25.24 0.33 -0.42
N LYS A 192 -24.25 0.36 0.49
CA LYS A 192 -24.20 1.32 1.62
C LYS A 192 -23.30 2.53 1.39
N CYS A 193 -22.49 2.53 0.34
CA CYS A 193 -21.62 3.66 0.02
C CYS A 193 -22.33 4.66 -0.88
N ARG A 194 -22.99 5.64 -0.24
CA ARG A 194 -23.44 6.85 -0.94
C ARG A 194 -22.24 7.75 -1.21
N ASN A 195 -22.25 8.40 -2.37
CA ASN A 195 -21.18 9.25 -2.94
C ASN A 195 -20.87 10.54 -2.12
N ASP A 196 -21.30 10.60 -0.85
CA ASP A 196 -21.32 11.76 0.05
C ASP A 196 -20.62 11.52 1.40
N THR A 197 -19.91 10.41 1.60
CA THR A 197 -19.20 10.19 2.87
C THR A 197 -17.86 10.92 2.88
N SER A 198 -17.59 11.61 3.98
CA SER A 198 -16.29 12.14 4.38
C SER A 198 -15.17 11.13 4.14
N ALA A 199 -14.39 11.36 3.09
CA ALA A 199 -13.25 10.54 2.72
C ALA A 199 -11.98 11.00 3.46
N VAL A 200 -10.97 10.13 3.54
CA VAL A 200 -9.63 10.51 4.00
C VAL A 200 -9.10 11.63 3.10
N ALA A 201 -8.71 12.78 3.66
CA ALA A 201 -8.14 13.88 2.89
C ALA A 201 -6.79 13.48 2.30
N VAL A 202 -6.64 13.54 0.97
CA VAL A 202 -5.40 13.18 0.26
C VAL A 202 -4.77 14.43 -0.34
N SER A 203 -3.52 14.74 0.02
CA SER A 203 -2.84 15.91 -0.53
C SER A 203 -1.33 15.77 -0.68
N GLY A 204 -0.75 16.45 -1.67
CA GLY A 204 0.71 16.50 -1.84
C GLY A 204 1.33 15.13 -2.12
N ILE A 205 0.71 14.35 -3.00
CA ILE A 205 1.21 13.02 -3.40
C ILE A 205 2.03 13.18 -4.69
N ASN A 206 3.27 12.72 -4.66
CA ASN A 206 4.19 12.77 -5.79
C ASN A 206 4.48 11.36 -6.30
N TYR A 207 4.33 11.15 -7.60
CA TYR A 207 4.76 9.96 -8.32
C TYR A 207 5.90 10.37 -9.25
N VAL A 208 7.08 9.80 -9.06
CA VAL A 208 8.29 10.16 -9.81
C VAL A 208 8.96 8.89 -10.30
N ASN A 209 9.39 8.83 -11.55
CA ASN A 209 10.22 7.72 -12.04
C ASN A 209 9.50 6.36 -11.87
N ILE A 210 8.35 6.16 -12.50
CA ILE A 210 7.59 4.90 -12.43
C ILE A 210 7.58 4.27 -13.81
N TRP A 211 8.05 3.03 -13.94
CA TRP A 211 8.10 2.33 -15.23
C TRP A 211 7.68 0.86 -15.12
N GLY A 212 7.23 0.26 -16.23
CA GLY A 212 6.89 -1.16 -16.24
C GLY A 212 5.69 -1.51 -17.09
N THR A 213 4.93 -2.53 -16.66
CA THR A 213 3.81 -3.08 -17.42
C THR A 213 2.50 -3.14 -16.64
N TYR A 214 1.36 -2.97 -17.33
CA TYR A 214 0.03 -3.08 -16.74
C TYR A 214 -0.98 -3.88 -17.59
N THR A 215 -2.07 -4.38 -17.00
CA THR A 215 -3.05 -5.24 -17.68
C THR A 215 -4.46 -4.65 -17.84
N VAL A 216 -4.80 -3.58 -17.10
CA VAL A 216 -6.14 -2.94 -17.15
C VAL A 216 -6.08 -1.42 -17.44
N LYS A 217 -5.52 -0.62 -16.52
CA LYS A 217 -5.41 0.86 -16.66
C LYS A 217 -4.04 1.32 -16.19
N PRO A 218 -3.43 2.33 -16.81
CA PRO A 218 -2.15 2.87 -16.34
C PRO A 218 -2.30 3.69 -15.04
N LEU A 219 -3.45 4.34 -14.86
CA LEU A 219 -3.72 5.22 -13.72
C LEU A 219 -5.22 5.31 -13.41
N HIS A 220 -5.56 5.31 -12.12
CA HIS A 220 -6.92 5.49 -11.62
C HIS A 220 -6.95 6.38 -10.37
N PHE A 221 -7.41 7.63 -10.52
CA PHE A 221 -7.68 8.54 -9.40
C PHE A 221 -9.18 8.77 -9.24
N ALA A 222 -9.79 8.18 -8.23
CA ALA A 222 -11.18 8.39 -7.86
C ALA A 222 -11.26 9.09 -6.50
N CYS A 223 -11.46 10.41 -6.52
CA CYS A 223 -11.52 11.24 -5.32
C CYS A 223 -12.94 11.76 -5.02
N SER A 224 -13.23 12.01 -3.75
CA SER A 224 -14.52 12.48 -3.25
C SER A 224 -14.86 13.89 -3.77
N ASN A 225 -16.15 14.13 -4.00
CA ASN A 225 -16.68 15.45 -4.33
C ASN A 225 -16.48 16.46 -3.18
N SER A 226 -16.64 16.00 -1.93
CA SER A 226 -16.55 16.84 -0.73
C SER A 226 -15.10 17.03 -0.26
N LEU A 227 -14.23 16.04 -0.48
CA LEU A 227 -12.80 16.09 -0.15
C LEU A 227 -11.92 15.65 -1.35
N PRO A 228 -11.80 16.49 -2.39
CA PRO A 228 -10.97 16.20 -3.55
C PRO A 228 -9.49 15.98 -3.21
N CYS A 229 -8.81 15.15 -4.00
CA CYS A 229 -7.36 15.01 -3.90
C CYS A 229 -6.68 16.25 -4.48
N THR A 230 -5.68 16.81 -3.79
CA THR A 230 -5.03 18.07 -4.21
C THR A 230 -3.50 17.98 -4.17
N GLY A 231 -2.82 18.75 -5.01
CA GLY A 231 -1.36 18.76 -5.04
C GLY A 231 -0.77 17.42 -5.50
N LEU A 232 -1.49 16.70 -6.37
CA LEU A 232 -0.94 15.52 -7.03
C LEU A 232 0.13 15.94 -8.04
N SER A 233 1.24 15.23 -8.12
CA SER A 233 2.32 15.52 -9.07
C SER A 233 2.81 14.23 -9.70
N LEU A 234 2.86 14.18 -11.04
CA LEU A 234 3.46 13.05 -11.78
C LEU A 234 4.69 13.51 -12.57
N ALA A 235 5.75 12.72 -12.53
CA ALA A 235 6.98 12.94 -13.30
C ALA A 235 7.58 11.60 -13.73
N ASN A 236 8.09 11.52 -14.96
CA ASN A 236 8.75 10.37 -15.56
C ASN A 236 7.97 9.06 -15.37
N ILE A 237 6.77 8.99 -15.96
CA ILE A 237 5.91 7.79 -15.91
C ILE A 237 5.97 7.08 -17.28
N GLU A 238 6.40 5.82 -17.29
CA GLU A 238 6.61 4.99 -18.49
C GLU A 238 6.02 3.57 -18.32
N LEU A 239 4.71 3.44 -18.54
CA LEU A 239 3.95 2.20 -18.38
C LEU A 239 3.54 1.64 -19.75
N THR A 240 3.73 0.33 -19.93
CA THR A 240 3.40 -0.39 -21.17
C THR A 240 2.24 -1.35 -20.94
N PRO A 241 1.16 -1.30 -21.73
CA PRO A 241 0.09 -2.28 -21.61
C PRO A 241 0.58 -3.67 -22.03
N LEU A 242 0.20 -4.70 -21.28
CA LEU A 242 0.28 -6.09 -21.71
C LEU A 242 -1.06 -6.49 -22.32
N PRO A 243 -1.05 -7.16 -23.48
CA PRO A 243 -2.27 -7.66 -24.10
C PRO A 243 -2.88 -8.77 -23.24
N SER A 244 -3.87 -8.41 -22.43
CA SER A 244 -4.72 -9.35 -21.71
C SER A 244 -5.77 -9.92 -22.66
N TYR A 245 -5.95 -11.24 -22.67
CA TYR A 245 -7.08 -11.86 -23.38
C TYR A 245 -8.39 -11.40 -22.70
N ASN A 246 -9.20 -10.59 -23.39
CA ASN A 246 -10.60 -10.21 -23.08
C ASN A 246 -10.90 -8.93 -22.29
N PHE A 247 -9.95 -8.03 -22.00
CA PHE A 247 -10.27 -6.73 -21.38
C PHE A 247 -9.93 -5.56 -22.29
N GLU A 248 -10.89 -4.64 -22.47
CA GLU A 248 -10.70 -3.39 -23.19
C GLU A 248 -9.67 -2.53 -22.43
N LEU A 249 -8.53 -2.26 -23.06
CA LEU A 249 -7.50 -1.39 -22.50
C LEU A 249 -8.10 -0.01 -22.25
N CYS A 250 -8.24 0.34 -20.98
CA CYS A 250 -8.84 1.60 -20.59
C CYS A 250 -7.77 2.68 -20.42
N GLY A 251 -8.07 3.90 -20.87
CA GLY A 251 -7.24 5.07 -20.61
C GLY A 251 -7.17 5.42 -19.12
N SER A 252 -6.29 6.37 -18.78
CA SER A 252 -6.20 6.92 -17.43
C SER A 252 -7.54 7.49 -16.97
N PHE A 253 -7.86 7.30 -15.69
CA PHE A 253 -9.08 7.83 -15.07
C PHE A 253 -8.75 8.83 -13.97
N CYS A 254 -9.44 9.98 -13.97
CA CYS A 254 -9.32 10.99 -12.92
C CYS A 254 -10.69 11.58 -12.58
N TRP A 255 -11.05 11.55 -11.30
CA TRP A 255 -12.27 12.17 -10.77
C TRP A 255 -11.91 12.97 -9.52
N LYS A 256 -12.24 14.26 -9.51
CA LYS A 256 -11.91 15.21 -8.43
C LYS A 256 -10.43 15.15 -7.98
N ALA A 257 -9.53 14.88 -8.92
CA ALA A 257 -8.09 14.81 -8.71
C ALA A 257 -7.42 16.05 -9.30
N TYR A 258 -6.76 16.85 -8.44
CA TYR A 258 -6.15 18.12 -8.82
C TYR A 258 -4.62 18.08 -8.66
N GLY A 259 -3.90 18.45 -9.72
CA GLY A 259 -2.46 18.34 -9.74
C GLY A 259 -1.79 18.83 -11.01
N THR A 260 -0.55 18.40 -11.22
CA THR A 260 0.29 18.79 -12.35
C THR A 260 1.11 17.62 -12.89
N LEU A 261 1.26 17.54 -14.21
CA LEU A 261 2.29 16.72 -14.86
C LEU A 261 3.56 17.57 -14.97
N ARG A 262 4.68 17.09 -14.42
CA ARG A 262 5.98 17.78 -14.50
C ARG A 262 6.76 17.42 -15.76
N THR A 263 6.50 16.25 -16.32
CA THR A 263 7.10 15.76 -17.57
C THR A 263 6.03 15.05 -18.40
N ARG A 264 6.37 14.70 -19.65
CA ARG A 264 5.52 13.82 -20.46
C ARG A 264 5.47 12.43 -19.83
N THR A 265 4.34 11.75 -20.02
CA THR A 265 4.09 10.38 -19.56
C THR A 265 3.79 9.48 -20.75
N VAL A 266 4.11 8.20 -20.62
CA VAL A 266 3.76 7.14 -21.56
C VAL A 266 2.99 6.08 -20.76
N PRO A 267 1.71 5.79 -21.08
CA PRO A 267 0.85 6.53 -22.00
C PRO A 267 0.55 7.97 -21.52
N PRO A 268 0.02 8.85 -22.39
CA PRO A 268 -0.42 10.20 -22.00
C PRO A 268 -1.50 10.17 -20.90
N ILE A 269 -1.35 11.01 -19.88
CA ILE A 269 -2.28 11.12 -18.74
C ILE A 269 -2.95 12.50 -18.78
N ASP A 270 -4.07 12.62 -19.50
CA ASP A 270 -4.69 13.93 -19.78
C ASP A 270 -5.89 14.28 -18.87
N CYS A 271 -6.21 13.43 -17.89
CA CYS A 271 -7.41 13.57 -17.05
C CYS A 271 -7.21 14.41 -15.78
N LEU A 272 -5.96 14.75 -15.42
CA LEU A 272 -5.65 15.44 -14.17
C LEU A 272 -6.06 16.91 -14.24
N MET A 273 -6.89 17.38 -13.30
CA MET A 273 -7.37 18.75 -13.31
C MET A 273 -6.30 19.72 -12.79
N PRO A 274 -6.09 20.88 -13.43
CA PRO A 274 -5.28 21.95 -12.85
C PRO A 274 -5.95 22.48 -11.59
N SER A 275 -5.17 23.07 -10.67
CA SER A 275 -5.61 23.52 -9.34
C SER A 275 -7.02 24.14 -9.31
N LYS A 276 -7.74 23.96 -8.19
CA LYS A 276 -9.16 24.33 -7.95
C LYS A 276 -9.54 25.79 -8.29
N LEU A 277 -8.56 26.65 -8.58
CA LEU A 277 -8.73 28.04 -9.03
C LEU A 277 -8.90 28.20 -10.55
N SER A 278 -8.77 27.14 -11.35
CA SER A 278 -8.87 27.19 -12.81
C SER A 278 -9.85 26.17 -13.37
N SER A 279 -10.98 26.69 -13.87
CA SER A 279 -11.84 26.15 -14.92
C SER A 279 -13.02 25.24 -14.52
N THR A 280 -14.19 25.85 -14.70
CA THR A 280 -15.38 25.30 -15.35
C THR A 280 -15.04 24.65 -16.70
N ARG A 281 -14.79 23.34 -16.73
CA ARG A 281 -15.06 22.50 -17.90
C ARG A 281 -15.63 21.16 -17.46
N VAL A 282 -16.87 20.91 -17.88
CA VAL A 282 -17.50 19.60 -17.83
C VAL A 282 -16.90 18.78 -18.96
N GLN A 283 -16.12 17.75 -18.64
CA GLN A 283 -15.75 16.72 -19.61
C GLN A 283 -16.73 15.56 -19.46
N SER A 284 -17.46 15.27 -20.54
CA SER A 284 -18.30 14.08 -20.69
C SER A 284 -17.40 12.87 -20.98
N TYR A 285 -17.45 11.85 -20.13
CA TYR A 285 -16.78 10.57 -20.38
C TYR A 285 -17.77 9.56 -20.96
N GLY A 286 -17.33 8.83 -22.00
CA GLY A 286 -18.06 7.73 -22.62
C GLY A 286 -18.21 6.53 -21.68
N ASN A 287 -19.34 5.84 -21.82
CA ASN A 287 -19.95 4.95 -20.82
C ASN A 287 -19.39 3.51 -20.71
N SER A 288 -18.20 3.18 -21.21
CA SER A 288 -17.74 1.76 -21.24
C SER A 288 -16.74 1.34 -20.15
N CYS A 289 -16.17 2.26 -19.36
CA CYS A 289 -15.02 1.95 -18.49
C CYS A 289 -15.31 1.96 -16.97
N TRP A 290 -16.58 1.87 -16.57
CA TRP A 290 -17.01 1.85 -15.16
C TRP A 290 -17.29 0.42 -14.69
N VAL A 291 -16.26 -0.25 -14.18
CA VAL A 291 -16.36 -1.34 -13.20
C VAL A 291 -15.18 -1.22 -12.25
#